data_AF-A0A4Q7MFC0-F1
#
_entry.id   AF-A0A4Q7MFC0-F1
#
_cell.length_a   1.000
_cell.length_b   1.000
_cell.length_c   1.000
_cell.angle_alpha   90.00
_cell.angle_beta   90.00
_cell.angle_gamma   90.00
#
_symmetry.space_group_name_H-M   'P 1'
#
loop_
_entity.id
_entity.type
_entity.pdbx_description
1 polymer ?
#
loop_
_entity_poly.entity_id
_entity_poly.type
_entity_poly.pdbx_seq_one_letter_code
_entity_poly.pdbx_strand_id
1 'polypeptide(L)'
;MMKYLLLPVLALICWSCNQQDSYTKATDAQDAGREFIRASLDGDLKKAKFYLLKDSANLDLLDTWKRKHYDQLSSEDRRQYRDAQIRPVTIEPVNDSLVNYVYTNSFKEKDTTVLAVVKVNDEWLVDFKQVHSFKH
;
A
#
# COMPACT_ATOMS: atom_id res chain seq x y z
N MET A 1 26.38 -48.93 -34.17
CA MET A 1 27.25 -48.63 -33.02
C MET A 1 26.69 -47.41 -32.31
N MET A 2 26.14 -47.59 -31.11
CA MET A 2 25.42 -46.55 -30.36
C MET A 2 26.41 -45.76 -29.51
N LYS A 3 26.55 -44.45 -29.77
CA LYS A 3 27.47 -43.56 -29.05
C LYS A 3 26.62 -42.71 -28.11
N TYR A 4 26.47 -43.18 -26.86
CA TYR A 4 25.77 -42.43 -25.81
C TYR A 4 26.60 -41.22 -25.43
N LEU A 5 26.16 -40.03 -25.85
CA LEU A 5 26.74 -38.77 -25.44
C LEU A 5 26.13 -38.40 -24.07
N LEU A 6 26.87 -38.66 -23.00
CA LEU A 6 26.57 -38.15 -21.65
C LEU A 6 26.64 -36.62 -21.69
N LEU A 7 25.49 -35.96 -21.54
CA LEU A 7 25.36 -34.51 -21.39
C LEU A 7 25.11 -34.20 -19.91
N PRO A 8 25.94 -33.35 -19.26
CA PRO A 8 25.78 -33.05 -17.84
C PRO A 8 24.61 -32.08 -17.66
N VAL A 9 23.64 -32.47 -16.83
CA VAL A 9 22.53 -31.62 -16.39
C VAL A 9 23.08 -30.56 -15.44
N LEU A 10 23.23 -29.34 -15.95
CA LEU A 10 23.56 -28.16 -15.16
C LEU A 10 22.31 -27.74 -14.37
N ALA A 11 22.21 -28.19 -13.13
CA ALA A 11 21.18 -27.75 -12.19
C ALA A 11 21.49 -26.31 -11.74
N LEU A 12 20.92 -25.34 -12.45
CA LEU A 12 20.79 -23.96 -11.99
C LEU A 12 19.76 -23.95 -10.84
N ILE A 13 20.25 -24.09 -9.62
CA ILE A 13 19.49 -23.79 -8.41
C ILE A 13 19.34 -22.27 -8.35
N CYS A 14 18.24 -21.75 -8.89
CA CYS A 14 17.83 -20.37 -8.66
C CYS A 14 17.47 -20.24 -7.18
N TRP A 15 18.43 -19.79 -6.38
CA TRP A 15 18.18 -19.32 -5.02
C TRP A 15 17.33 -18.06 -5.13
N SER A 16 16.00 -18.22 -5.06
CA SER A 16 15.12 -17.09 -4.83
C SER A 16 15.40 -16.57 -3.42
N CYS A 17 16.13 -15.46 -3.32
CA CYS A 17 16.12 -14.65 -2.11
C CYS A 17 14.70 -14.12 -1.96
N ASN A 18 13.89 -14.80 -1.14
CA ASN A 18 12.75 -14.16 -0.49
C ASN A 18 13.32 -13.12 0.47
N GLN A 19 13.61 -11.94 -0.06
CA GLN A 19 13.93 -10.77 0.73
C GLN A 19 12.64 -10.42 1.47
N GLN A 20 12.50 -10.97 2.67
CA GLN A 20 11.36 -10.73 3.52
C GLN A 20 11.39 -9.24 3.85
N ASP A 21 10.45 -8.49 3.27
CA ASP A 21 10.34 -7.07 3.52
C ASP A 21 10.18 -6.86 5.05
N SER A 22 11.01 -6.01 5.64
CA SER A 22 11.13 -5.83 7.09
C SER A 22 10.04 -4.90 7.65
N TYR A 23 8.81 -4.99 7.14
CA TYR A 23 7.71 -4.16 7.62
C TYR A 23 7.14 -4.73 8.92
N THR A 24 6.85 -3.85 9.87
CA THR A 24 6.27 -4.20 11.16
C THR A 24 4.77 -4.02 11.12
N LYS A 25 4.01 -4.91 11.76
CA LYS A 25 2.57 -4.73 11.93
C LYS A 25 2.28 -3.40 12.61
N ALA A 26 1.20 -2.76 12.18
CA ALA A 26 0.75 -1.52 12.80
C ALA A 26 0.36 -1.75 14.27
N THR A 27 0.77 -0.82 15.11
CA THR A 27 0.50 -0.83 16.56
C THR A 27 -0.95 -0.43 16.87
N ASP A 28 -1.53 0.44 16.06
CA ASP A 28 -2.92 0.89 16.15
C ASP A 28 -3.48 1.29 14.77
N ALA A 29 -4.74 1.75 14.75
CA ALA A 29 -5.41 2.16 13.51
C ALA A 29 -4.77 3.41 12.87
N GLN A 30 -4.28 4.35 13.67
CA GLN A 30 -3.64 5.56 13.17
C GLN A 30 -2.29 5.23 12.52
N ASP A 31 -1.54 4.29 13.10
CA ASP A 31 -0.30 3.75 12.55
C ASP A 31 -0.54 3.07 11.21
N ALA A 32 -1.51 2.14 11.14
CA ALA A 32 -1.87 1.46 9.89
C ALA A 32 -2.26 2.44 8.77
N GLY A 33 -3.12 3.41 9.10
CA GLY A 33 -3.54 4.45 8.15
C GLY A 33 -2.36 5.29 7.68
N ARG A 34 -1.52 5.79 8.61
CA ARG A 34 -0.35 6.61 8.28
C ARG A 34 0.64 5.86 7.39
N GLU A 35 0.95 4.62 7.72
CA GLU A 35 1.91 3.80 6.97
C GLU A 35 1.41 3.49 5.56
N PHE A 36 0.13 3.16 5.41
CA PHE A 36 -0.50 2.95 4.11
C PHE A 36 -0.52 4.23 3.25
N ILE A 37 -0.91 5.36 3.85
CA ILE A 37 -0.94 6.66 3.15
C ILE A 37 0.47 7.02 2.69
N ARG A 38 1.47 6.92 3.57
CA ARG A 38 2.87 7.22 3.25
C ARG A 38 3.36 6.35 2.09
N ALA A 39 3.13 5.03 2.16
CA ALA A 39 3.50 4.11 1.10
C ALA A 39 2.83 4.45 -0.24
N SER A 40 1.56 4.87 -0.20
CA SER A 40 0.82 5.31 -1.39
C SER A 40 1.41 6.60 -1.98
N LEU A 41 1.69 7.62 -1.15
CA LEU A 41 2.35 8.85 -1.58
C LEU A 41 3.76 8.61 -2.16
N ASP A 42 4.47 7.60 -1.63
CA ASP A 42 5.78 7.18 -2.12
C ASP A 42 5.74 6.32 -3.37
N GLY A 43 4.57 5.83 -3.76
CA GLY A 43 4.44 4.84 -4.83
C GLY A 43 4.99 3.47 -4.47
N ASP A 44 5.24 3.21 -3.18
CA ASP A 44 5.70 1.93 -2.65
C ASP A 44 4.52 0.97 -2.52
N LEU A 45 4.23 0.31 -3.64
CA LEU A 45 3.13 -0.65 -3.73
C LEU A 45 3.33 -1.85 -2.79
N LYS A 46 4.58 -2.27 -2.54
CA LYS A 46 4.86 -3.41 -1.66
C LYS A 46 4.48 -3.08 -0.23
N LYS A 47 4.94 -1.93 0.27
CA LYS A 47 4.60 -1.45 1.60
C LYS A 47 3.11 -1.14 1.73
N ALA A 48 2.49 -0.54 0.71
CA ALA A 48 1.05 -0.28 0.72
C ALA A 48 0.24 -1.60 0.83
N LYS A 49 0.63 -2.65 0.09
CA LYS A 49 0.02 -4.00 0.19
C LYS A 49 0.23 -4.67 1.54
N PHE A 50 1.28 -4.31 2.27
CA PHE A 50 1.53 -4.85 3.61
C PHE A 50 0.48 -4.38 4.61
N TYR A 51 0.11 -3.09 4.57
CA TYR A 51 -0.90 -2.48 5.45
C TYR A 51 -2.33 -2.54 4.88
N LEU A 52 -2.56 -3.27 3.78
CA LEU A 52 -3.85 -3.39 3.11
C LEU A 52 -4.61 -4.62 3.62
N LEU A 53 -5.93 -4.52 3.75
CA LEU A 53 -6.80 -5.69 3.93
C LEU A 53 -6.73 -6.57 2.68
N LYS A 54 -6.17 -7.78 2.81
CA LYS A 54 -5.83 -8.67 1.69
C LYS A 54 -7.02 -9.48 1.18
N ASP A 55 -7.99 -8.79 0.61
CA ASP A 55 -9.02 -9.39 -0.24
C ASP A 55 -8.78 -9.05 -1.72
N SER A 56 -9.42 -9.80 -2.64
CA SER A 56 -9.19 -9.63 -4.08
C SER A 56 -9.56 -8.23 -4.57
N ALA A 57 -10.67 -7.66 -4.07
CA ALA A 57 -11.14 -6.35 -4.48
C ALA A 57 -10.15 -5.24 -4.07
N ASN A 58 -9.65 -5.29 -2.84
CA ASN A 58 -8.66 -4.34 -2.33
C ASN A 58 -7.34 -4.41 -3.12
N LEU A 59 -6.85 -5.62 -3.39
CA LEU A 59 -5.63 -5.83 -4.17
C LEU A 59 -5.78 -5.28 -5.60
N ASP A 60 -6.88 -5.63 -6.27
CA ASP A 60 -7.15 -5.20 -7.64
C ASP A 60 -7.34 -3.68 -7.74
N LEU A 61 -8.01 -3.07 -6.75
CA LEU A 61 -8.19 -1.62 -6.69
C LEU A 61 -6.86 -0.90 -6.48
N LEU A 62 -6.01 -1.37 -5.56
CA LEU A 62 -4.71 -0.73 -5.32
C LEU A 62 -3.79 -0.85 -6.55
N ASP A 63 -3.77 -2.02 -7.20
CA ASP A 63 -2.99 -2.25 -8.42
C ASP A 63 -3.51 -1.43 -9.60
N THR A 64 -4.82 -1.25 -9.68
CA THR A 64 -5.44 -0.37 -10.69
C THR A 64 -5.12 1.09 -10.41
N TRP A 65 -5.23 1.53 -9.16
CA TRP A 65 -4.89 2.88 -8.75
C TRP A 65 -3.43 3.22 -9.08
N LYS A 66 -2.49 2.32 -8.75
CA LYS A 66 -1.06 2.49 -9.04
C LYS A 66 -0.83 2.70 -10.54
N ARG A 67 -1.38 1.83 -11.40
CA ARG A 67 -1.18 1.89 -12.86
C ARG A 67 -1.89 3.07 -13.52
N LYS A 68 -3.13 3.35 -13.12
CA LYS A 68 -4.02 4.33 -13.78
C LYS A 68 -3.86 5.75 -13.26
N HIS A 69 -3.36 5.92 -12.04
CA HIS A 69 -3.17 7.24 -11.42
C HIS A 69 -1.69 7.51 -11.12
N TYR A 70 -1.09 6.80 -10.17
CA TYR A 70 0.25 7.14 -9.68
C TYR A 70 1.33 7.06 -10.78
N ASP A 71 1.31 6.02 -11.60
CA ASP A 71 2.30 5.84 -12.67
C ASP A 71 2.13 6.82 -13.83
N GLN A 72 0.94 7.41 -13.97
CA GLN A 72 0.64 8.44 -14.97
C GLN A 72 1.06 9.84 -14.51
N LEU A 73 1.44 10.01 -13.23
CA LEU A 73 1.92 11.29 -12.71
C LEU A 73 3.24 11.69 -13.38
N SER A 74 3.44 13.00 -13.53
CA SER A 74 4.73 13.54 -13.94
C SER A 74 5.80 13.23 -12.88
N SER A 75 7.08 13.29 -13.28
CA SER A 75 8.18 13.14 -12.31
C SER A 75 8.12 14.18 -11.20
N GLU A 76 7.69 15.40 -11.52
CA GLU A 76 7.52 16.49 -10.57
C GLU A 76 6.38 16.19 -9.60
N ASP A 77 5.20 15.79 -10.09
CA ASP A 77 4.07 15.44 -9.22
C ASP A 77 4.42 14.29 -8.27
N ARG A 78 5.12 13.26 -8.76
CA ARG A 78 5.60 12.17 -7.88
C ARG A 78 6.55 12.68 -6.81
N ARG A 79 7.42 13.64 -7.14
CA ARG A 79 8.32 14.27 -6.17
C ARG A 79 7.53 15.06 -5.14
N GLN A 80 6.54 15.84 -5.57
CA GLN A 80 5.67 16.61 -4.68
C GLN A 80 4.88 15.70 -3.72
N TYR A 81 4.33 14.57 -4.18
CA TYR A 81 3.69 13.60 -3.29
C TYR A 81 4.66 12.94 -2.31
N ARG A 82 5.89 12.60 -2.75
CA ARG A 82 6.93 12.07 -1.86
C ARG A 82 7.30 13.06 -0.75
N ASP A 83 7.49 14.33 -1.12
CA ASP A 83 7.85 15.39 -0.17
C ASP A 83 6.66 15.85 0.69
N ALA A 84 5.42 15.49 0.32
CA ALA A 84 4.23 15.93 1.00
C ALA A 84 4.11 15.35 2.41
N GLN A 85 3.73 16.21 3.35
CA GLN A 85 3.38 15.82 4.72
C GLN A 85 1.93 15.32 4.77
N ILE A 86 1.71 14.23 5.50
CA ILE A 86 0.36 13.75 5.85
C ILE A 86 -0.17 14.65 6.96
N ARG A 87 -1.34 15.26 6.76
CA ARG A 87 -2.01 16.12 7.73
C ARG A 87 -3.32 15.47 8.16
N PRO A 88 -3.36 14.79 9.31
CA PRO A 88 -4.60 14.27 9.86
C PRO A 88 -5.58 15.42 10.10
N VAL A 89 -6.82 15.23 9.68
CA VAL A 89 -7.93 16.15 9.94
C VAL A 89 -8.73 15.63 11.12
N THR A 90 -9.18 14.38 11.02
CA THR A 90 -9.95 13.69 12.06
C THR A 90 -9.59 12.21 12.07
N ILE A 91 -9.48 11.61 13.25
CA ILE A 91 -9.36 10.16 13.42
C ILE A 91 -10.52 9.73 14.31
N GLU A 92 -11.52 9.12 13.70
CA GLU A 92 -12.81 8.85 14.33
C GLU A 92 -13.03 7.35 14.48
N PRO A 93 -13.03 6.81 15.73
CA PRO A 93 -13.48 5.45 15.98
C PRO A 93 -14.97 5.34 15.69
N VAL A 94 -15.35 4.52 14.72
CA VAL A 94 -16.75 4.18 14.43
C VAL A 94 -17.23 3.08 15.37
N ASN A 95 -16.35 2.12 15.65
CA ASN A 95 -16.51 1.07 16.65
C ASN A 95 -15.13 0.44 16.97
N ASP A 96 -15.11 -0.61 17.81
CA ASP A 96 -13.89 -1.28 18.27
C ASP A 96 -13.02 -1.88 17.15
N SER A 97 -13.57 -2.06 15.95
CA SER A 97 -12.89 -2.68 14.81
C SER A 97 -12.89 -1.81 13.55
N LEU A 98 -13.34 -0.56 13.62
CA LEU A 98 -13.39 0.36 12.48
C LEU A 98 -13.08 1.78 12.93
N VAL A 99 -12.10 2.39 12.27
CA VAL A 99 -11.70 3.79 12.44
C VAL A 99 -11.69 4.48 11.09
N ASN A 100 -12.29 5.65 11.00
CA ASN A 100 -12.17 6.54 9.85
C ASN A 100 -10.97 7.47 10.08
N TYR A 101 -9.96 7.36 9.23
CA TYR A 101 -8.82 8.28 9.18
C TYR A 101 -9.06 9.30 8.07
N VAL A 102 -9.40 10.52 8.44
CA VAL A 102 -9.58 11.66 7.54
C VAL A 102 -8.27 12.44 7.46
N TYR A 103 -7.76 12.67 6.26
CA TYR A 103 -6.51 13.40 6.06
C TYR A 103 -6.50 14.25 4.80
N THR A 104 -5.60 15.23 4.79
CA THR A 104 -5.11 15.89 3.57
C THR A 104 -3.59 15.74 3.49
N ASN A 105 -2.98 16.14 2.38
CA ASN A 105 -1.52 16.20 2.26
C ASN A 105 -1.10 17.60 1.81
N SER A 106 0.12 18.01 2.16
CA SER A 106 0.61 19.36 1.88
C SER A 106 0.73 19.73 0.39
N PHE A 107 0.67 18.76 -0.53
CA PHE A 107 0.65 19.04 -1.98
C PHE A 107 -0.79 19.25 -2.51
N LYS A 108 -1.77 18.58 -1.90
CA LYS A 108 -3.20 18.68 -2.25
C LYS A 108 -4.03 19.12 -1.05
N GLU A 109 -3.70 20.28 -0.49
CA GLU A 109 -4.27 20.76 0.79
C GLU A 109 -5.80 20.97 0.78
N LYS A 110 -6.39 21.13 -0.41
CA LYS A 110 -7.85 21.26 -0.60
C LYS A 110 -8.56 19.91 -0.73
N ASP A 111 -7.82 18.86 -1.04
CA ASP A 111 -8.39 17.52 -1.19
C ASP A 111 -8.39 16.84 0.19
N THR A 112 -9.55 16.35 0.60
CA THR A 112 -9.70 15.57 1.83
C THR A 112 -10.00 14.12 1.46
N THR A 113 -9.29 13.18 2.05
CA THR A 113 -9.51 11.74 1.85
C THR A 113 -9.88 11.08 3.16
N VAL A 114 -10.88 10.21 3.10
CA VAL A 114 -11.30 9.35 4.21
C VAL A 114 -10.83 7.94 3.92
N LEU A 115 -10.08 7.37 4.86
CA LEU A 115 -9.59 6.02 4.80
C LEU A 115 -10.24 5.18 5.90
N ALA A 116 -10.87 4.08 5.53
CA ALA A 116 -11.36 3.10 6.50
C ALA A 116 -10.20 2.22 6.96
N VAL A 117 -9.96 2.18 8.26
CA VAL A 117 -8.98 1.30 8.90
C VAL A 117 -9.73 0.29 9.76
N VAL A 118 -9.57 -0.99 9.46
CA VAL A 118 -10.31 -2.09 10.07
C VAL A 118 -9.39 -2.98 10.90
N LYS A 119 -9.91 -3.51 12.00
CA LYS A 119 -9.24 -4.54 12.80
C LYS A 119 -9.73 -5.91 12.37
N VAL A 120 -8.83 -6.76 11.87
CA VAL A 120 -9.12 -8.15 11.48
C VAL A 120 -8.04 -9.05 12.04
N ASN A 121 -8.42 -10.11 12.78
CA ASN A 121 -7.48 -11.04 13.42
C ASN A 121 -6.40 -10.33 14.25
N ASP A 122 -6.80 -9.35 15.04
CA ASP A 122 -5.92 -8.50 15.85
C ASP A 122 -4.89 -7.66 15.09
N GLU A 123 -5.10 -7.46 13.79
CA GLU A 123 -4.26 -6.62 12.93
C GLU A 123 -5.06 -5.44 12.37
N TRP A 124 -4.48 -4.24 12.44
CA TRP A 124 -5.06 -3.04 11.84
C TRP A 124 -4.61 -2.92 10.39
N LEU A 125 -5.57 -2.90 9.48
CA LEU A 125 -5.36 -2.88 8.03
C LEU A 125 -6.29 -1.87 7.37
N VAL A 126 -5.91 -1.40 6.20
CA VAL A 126 -6.69 -0.44 5.42
C VAL A 126 -7.67 -1.16 4.49
N ASP A 127 -8.94 -0.78 4.57
CA ASP A 127 -9.96 -1.21 3.61
C ASP A 127 -10.07 -0.20 2.46
N PHE A 128 -9.20 -0.35 1.45
CA PHE A 128 -9.05 0.59 0.35
C PHE A 128 -10.31 0.73 -0.52
N LYS A 129 -11.16 -0.29 -0.61
CA LYS A 129 -12.43 -0.22 -1.35
C LYS A 129 -13.44 0.77 -0.76
N GLN A 130 -13.25 1.19 0.50
CA GLN A 130 -14.08 2.20 1.18
C GLN A 130 -13.49 3.62 1.10
N VAL A 131 -12.33 3.78 0.46
CA VAL A 131 -11.68 5.09 0.34
C VAL A 131 -12.58 6.03 -0.47
N HIS A 132 -12.71 7.26 0.00
CA HIS A 132 -13.38 8.30 -0.75
C HIS A 132 -12.71 9.64 -0.51
N SER A 133 -12.71 10.48 -1.54
CA SER A 133 -12.07 11.79 -1.52
C SER A 133 -13.04 12.88 -1.92
N PHE A 134 -13.02 13.98 -1.18
CA PHE A 134 -13.75 15.20 -1.49
C PHE A 134 -12.78 16.20 -2.12
N LYS A 135 -13.13 16.68 -3.31
CA LYS A 135 -12.42 17.77 -3.98
C LYS A 135 -13.25 19.05 -3.78
N HIS A 136 -12.62 20.09 -3.26
CA HIS A 136 -13.23 21.42 -3.11
C HIS A 136 -12.76 22.37 -4.21
#